data_AF-A0A7Y6YSH6-F1
#
_entry.id   AF-A0A7Y6YSH6-F1
#
_cell.length_a   1.000
_cell.length_b   1.000
_cell.length_c   1.000
_cell.angle_alpha   90.00
_cell.angle_beta   90.00
_cell.angle_gamma   90.00
#
_symmetry.space_group_name_H-M   'P 1'
#
loop_
_entity.id
_entity.type
_entity.pdbx_description
1 polymer ?
#
loop_
_entity_poly.entity_id
_entity_poly.type
_entity_poly.pdbx_seq_one_letter_code
_entity_poly.pdbx_strand_id
1 'polypeptide(L)' 'MLYDHLKTKKTNLVIEQGQYMDVPSPSRITVELDLMDGQIQSVLVGGLGKVMKSIQLSLQ' A
#
# COMPACT_ATOMS: atom_id res chain seq x y z
N MET A 1 -13.94 12.30 -5.00
CA MET A 1 -12.66 12.15 -4.26
C MET A 1 -11.58 11.61 -5.20
N LEU A 2 -10.38 12.23 -5.23
CA LEU A 2 -9.17 12.02 -6.07
C LEU A 2 -9.35 11.62 -7.57
N TYR A 3 -10.06 10.53 -7.88
CA TYR A 3 -10.50 10.14 -9.23
C TYR A 3 -11.25 11.28 -9.94
N ASP A 4 -12.18 11.93 -9.23
CA ASP A 4 -12.98 13.05 -9.73
C ASP A 4 -12.13 14.30 -10.07
N HIS A 5 -10.96 14.42 -9.45
CA HIS A 5 -10.11 15.61 -9.61
C HIS A 5 -8.99 15.40 -10.64
N LEU A 6 -8.44 14.19 -10.74
CA LEU A 6 -7.30 13.90 -11.62
C LEU A 6 -7.68 13.60 -13.06
N LYS A 7 -8.98 13.34 -13.37
CA LYS A 7 -9.51 12.96 -14.70
C LYS A 7 -8.70 11.87 -15.43
N THR A 8 -7.85 11.15 -14.72
CA THR A 8 -6.88 10.20 -15.25
C THR A 8 -7.20 8.85 -14.65
N LYS A 9 -7.40 7.85 -15.49
CA LYS A 9 -7.55 6.44 -15.10
C LYS A 9 -6.19 5.91 -14.62
N LYS A 10 -5.72 6.37 -13.46
CA LYS A 10 -4.53 5.80 -12.83
C LYS A 10 -4.92 4.47 -12.22
N THR A 11 -4.53 3.40 -12.89
CA THR A 11 -4.67 2.04 -12.38
C THR A 11 -3.59 1.72 -11.35
N ASN A 12 -2.47 2.45 -11.35
CA ASN A 12 -1.39 2.27 -10.38
C ASN A 12 -1.28 3.47 -9.44
N LEU A 13 -1.25 3.20 -8.14
CA LEU A 13 -1.13 4.20 -7.09
C LEU A 13 0.02 3.81 -6.15
N VAL A 14 0.79 4.82 -5.73
CA VAL A 14 1.79 4.68 -4.67
C VAL A 14 1.33 5.54 -3.50
N ILE A 15 1.17 4.92 -2.34
CA ILE A 15 0.74 5.57 -1.11
C ILE A 15 1.91 5.56 -0.13
N GLU A 16 2.35 6.74 0.27
CA GLU A 16 3.36 6.92 1.32
C GLU A 16 2.65 7.31 2.62
N GLN A 17 3.02 6.64 3.73
CA GLN A 17 2.39 6.85 5.03
C GLN A 17 3.41 6.81 6.18
N GLY A 18 2.98 7.19 7.38
CA GLY A 18 3.73 7.01 8.62
C GLY A 18 4.85 8.03 8.88
N GLN A 19 5.03 9.03 8.00
CA GLN A 19 6.05 10.09 8.15
C GLN A 19 5.83 10.98 9.38
N TYR A 20 4.57 11.25 9.71
CA TYR A 20 4.19 12.22 10.76
C TYR A 20 3.58 11.55 12.01
N MET A 21 3.87 10.28 12.26
CA MET A 21 3.47 9.59 13.48
C MET A 21 4.41 9.96 14.65
N ASP A 22 3.93 9.82 15.90
CA ASP A 22 4.72 10.08 17.12
C ASP A 22 6.09 9.38 17.12
N VAL A 23 6.11 8.13 16.65
CA VAL A 23 7.34 7.46 16.19
C VAL A 23 7.18 7.25 14.68
N PRO A 24 8.02 7.89 13.84
CA PRO A 24 7.93 7.72 12.40
C PRO A 24 8.02 6.24 12.03
N SER A 25 7.04 5.79 11.25
CA SER A 25 7.04 4.47 10.62
C SER A 25 6.81 4.60 9.12
N PRO A 26 7.72 5.27 8.38
CA PRO A 26 7.61 5.42 6.94
C PRO A 26 7.34 4.10 6.24
N SER A 27 6.23 4.04 5.50
CA SER A 27 5.85 2.85 4.74
C SER A 27 5.33 3.26 3.38
N ARG A 28 5.60 2.41 2.39
CA ARG A 28 5.12 2.58 1.02
C ARG A 28 4.24 1.40 0.63
N ILE A 29 3.05 1.71 0.13
CA ILE A 29 2.08 0.75 -0.39
C ILE A 29 1.95 0.99 -1.88
N THR A 30 2.03 -0.09 -2.66
CA THR A 30 1.73 -0.10 -4.10
C THR A 30 0.36 -0.71 -4.30
N VAL A 31 -0.49 -0.03 -5.06
CA VAL A 31 -1.83 -0.47 -5.40
C VAL A 31 -1.97 -0.55 -6.91
N GLU A 32 -2.48 -1.68 -7.39
CA GLU A 32 -2.89 -1.88 -8.78
C GLU A 32 -4.40 -2.11 -8.82
N LEU A 33 -5.10 -1.36 -9.66
CA LEU A 33 -6.53 -1.42 -9.88
C LEU A 33 -6.79 -1.99 -11.27
N ASP A 34 -7.59 -3.04 -11.33
CA ASP A 34 -8.15 -3.51 -12.58
C ASP A 34 -9.51 -2.85 -12.79
N LEU A 35 -9.72 -2.25 -13.96
CA LEU A 35 -10.92 -1.49 -14.28
C LEU A 35 -11.60 -2.05 -15.54
N MET A 36 -12.89 -2.32 -15.45
CA MET A 36 -13.76 -2.66 -16.59
C MET A 36 -14.90 -1.64 -16.66
N ASP A 37 -15.08 -1.00 -17.81
CA ASP A 37 -16.10 0.05 -18.02
C ASP A 37 -16.08 1.18 -16.98
N GLY A 38 -14.90 1.47 -16.41
CA GLY A 38 -14.72 2.49 -15.37
C GLY A 38 -15.09 2.03 -13.96
N GLN A 39 -15.47 0.77 -13.79
CA GLN A 39 -15.72 0.14 -12.49
C GLN A 39 -14.51 -0.69 -12.06
N ILE A 40 -14.26 -0.74 -10.74
CA ILE A 40 -13.16 -1.51 -10.16
C ILE A 40 -13.56 -2.98 -10.12
N GLN A 41 -12.78 -3.82 -10.81
CA GLN A 41 -12.97 -5.27 -10.82
C GLN A 41 -12.10 -5.97 -9.77
N SER A 42 -10.87 -5.48 -9.59
CA SER A 42 -9.97 -6.01 -8.56
C SER A 42 -9.01 -4.94 -8.06
N VAL A 43 -8.49 -5.18 -6.85
CA VAL A 43 -7.50 -4.35 -6.19
C VAL A 43 -6.38 -5.25 -5.69
N LEU A 44 -5.19 -5.10 -6.24
CA LEU A 44 -3.97 -5.70 -5.72
C LEU A 44 -3.26 -4.68 -4.85
N VAL A 45 -2.95 -5.05 -3.61
CA VAL A 45 -2.20 -4.20 -2.68
C VAL A 45 -0.96 -4.94 -2.21
N GLY A 46 0.20 -4.32 -2.36
CA GLY A 46 1.48 -4.89 -1.97
C GLY A 46 2.41 -3.86 -1.33
N GLY A 47 3.50 -4.36 -0.76
CA GLY A 47 4.54 -3.55 -0.15
C GLY A 47 5.77 -4.39 0.16
N LEU A 48 6.91 -3.72 0.36
CA LEU A 48 8.15 -4.39 0.73
C LEU A 48 8.23 -4.52 2.26
N GLY A 49 8.37 -5.75 2.75
CA GLY A 49 8.64 -6.03 4.16
C GLY A 49 10.14 -6.23 4.40
N LYS A 50 10.67 -5.62 5.46
CA LYS A 50 12.02 -5.91 5.97
C LYS A 50 11.89 -6.62 7.32
N VAL A 51 12.59 -7.74 7.48
CA VAL A 51 12.64 -8.45 8.78
C VAL A 51 13.35 -7.55 9.78
N MET A 52 12.63 -7.15 10.84
CA MET A 52 13.17 -6.28 11.89
C MET A 52 13.63 -7.08 13.12
N LYS A 53 13.02 -8.23 13.36
CA LYS A 53 13.35 -9.11 14.48
C LYS A 53 12.94 -10.54 14.14
N SER A 54 13.85 -11.47 14.34
CA SER A 54 13.55 -12.90 14.35
C SER A 54 13.67 -13.39 15.78
N ILE A 55 12.62 -14.03 16.28
CA ILE A 55 12.62 -14.64 17.62
C ILE A 55 12.62 -16.14 17.42
N GLN A 56 13.65 -16.82 17.92
CA GLN A 56 13.70 -18.27 17.95
C GLN A 56 13.35 -18.72 19.36
N LEU A 57 12.27 -19.49 19.48
CA LEU A 57 11.81 -20.04 20.74
C LEU A 57 12.35 -21.46 20.88
N SER A 58 13.00 -21.75 22.01
CA SER A 58 13.40 -23.09 22.41
C SER A 58 12.59 -23.48 23.64
N LEU A 59 11.95 -24.64 23.60
CA LEU A 59 11.31 -25.24 24.78
C LEU A 59 12.39 -25.96 25.60
N GLN A 60 12.44 -25.68 26.90
CA GLN A 60 13.28 -26.40 27.88
C GLN A 60 12.66 -27.74 28.25
#